data_AF-A0A6G3U1U0-F1
#
_entry.id   AF-A0A6G3U1U0-F1
#
_cell.length_a   1.000
_cell.length_b   1.000
_cell.length_c   1.000
_cell.angle_alpha   90.00
_cell.angle_beta   90.00
_cell.angle_gamma   90.00
#
_symmetry.space_group_name_H-M   'P 1'
#
loop_
_entity.id
_entity.type
_entity.pdbx_description
1 polymer ?
#
loop_
_entity_poly.entity_id
_entity_poly.type
_entity_poly.pdbx_seq_one_letter_code
_entity_poly.pdbx_strand_id
1 'polypeptide(L)'
;MTDIPLDLGPQARIVARLAGAVTDEQLADRTPCPDYRVRHLLGHLTGLAVAFRDAARKDLGGTTDIDPTGAVPDVGPGWRRELDEALDGLAEAWRDPRAWTGTTRAGGVDLPGEVAGAVAADELLVHGWDLARA
;
A
#
# COMPACT_ATOMS: atom_id res chain seq x y z
N MET A 1 8.87 -18.68 19.07
CA MET A 1 7.98 -17.83 18.27
C MET A 1 8.67 -16.49 18.19
N THR A 2 9.19 -16.11 17.04
CA THR A 2 9.68 -14.74 16.83
C THR A 2 8.43 -13.86 16.73
N ASP A 3 8.26 -12.95 17.70
CA ASP A 3 7.13 -12.03 17.71
C ASP A 3 7.11 -11.20 16.43
N ILE A 4 5.95 -11.15 15.78
CA ILE A 4 5.70 -10.24 14.67
C ILE A 4 5.61 -8.84 15.26
N PRO A 5 6.44 -7.88 14.82
CA PRO A 5 6.46 -6.53 15.40
C PRO A 5 5.11 -5.81 15.30
N LEU A 6 4.36 -6.03 14.21
CA LEU A 6 3.09 -5.38 13.92
C LEU A 6 2.23 -6.22 12.97
N ASP A 7 0.93 -6.35 13.24
CA ASP A 7 -0.04 -6.86 12.27
C ASP A 7 -0.62 -5.70 11.44
N LEU A 8 -0.43 -5.74 10.12
CA LEU A 8 -0.97 -4.73 9.18
C LEU A 8 -2.43 -4.99 8.78
N GLY A 9 -2.99 -6.15 9.13
CA GLY A 9 -4.34 -6.56 8.76
C GLY A 9 -5.46 -5.63 9.21
N PRO A 10 -5.46 -5.04 10.42
CA PRO A 10 -6.47 -4.05 10.81
C PRO A 10 -6.45 -2.79 9.93
N GLN A 11 -5.27 -2.23 9.64
CA GLN A 11 -5.08 -1.03 8.85
C GLN A 11 -5.50 -1.26 7.40
N ALA A 12 -5.06 -2.36 6.79
CA ALA A 12 -5.46 -2.76 5.44
C ALA A 12 -6.99 -2.87 5.29
N ARG A 13 -7.67 -3.51 6.27
CA ARG A 13 -9.14 -3.61 6.28
C ARG A 13 -9.85 -2.28 6.43
N ILE A 14 -9.27 -1.33 7.17
CA ILE A 14 -9.84 0.03 7.30
C ILE A 14 -9.76 0.73 5.95
N VAL A 15 -8.61 0.69 5.29
CA VAL A 15 -8.41 1.28 3.96
C VAL A 15 -9.37 0.66 2.93
N ALA A 16 -9.49 -0.68 2.91
CA ALA A 16 -10.41 -1.37 2.01
C ALA A 16 -11.88 -0.94 2.20
N ARG A 17 -12.32 -0.77 3.46
CA ARG A 17 -13.67 -0.28 3.77
C ARG A 17 -13.90 1.15 3.32
N LEU A 18 -12.92 2.04 3.52
CA LEU A 18 -12.98 3.42 3.06
C LEU A 18 -13.07 3.46 1.53
N ALA A 19 -12.20 2.72 0.84
CA ALA A 19 -12.19 2.61 -0.60
C ALA A 19 -13.51 2.05 -1.16
N GLY A 20 -14.09 1.05 -0.50
CA GLY A 20 -15.39 0.48 -0.87
C GLY A 20 -16.57 1.46 -0.77
N ALA A 21 -16.43 2.53 0.01
CA ALA A 21 -17.46 3.57 0.16
C ALA A 21 -17.33 4.71 -0.87
N VAL A 22 -16.23 4.77 -1.63
CA VAL A 22 -15.99 5.81 -2.65
C VAL A 22 -16.94 5.61 -3.83
N THR A 23 -17.70 6.65 -4.18
CA THR A 23 -18.53 6.68 -5.40
C THR A 23 -17.71 7.12 -6.61
N ASP A 24 -18.21 6.85 -7.82
CA ASP A 24 -17.50 7.20 -9.04
C ASP A 24 -17.40 8.72 -9.25
N GLU A 25 -18.36 9.51 -8.73
CA GLU A 25 -18.32 10.97 -8.75
C GLU A 25 -17.17 11.52 -7.90
N GLN A 26 -16.85 10.86 -6.78
CA GLN A 26 -15.79 11.28 -5.85
C GLN A 26 -14.38 11.03 -6.39
N LEU A 27 -14.23 10.23 -7.45
CA LEU A 27 -12.91 9.91 -8.04
C LEU A 27 -12.15 11.16 -8.51
N ALA A 28 -12.85 12.24 -8.83
CA ALA A 28 -12.25 13.50 -9.24
C ALA A 28 -11.92 14.45 -8.09
N ASP A 29 -12.38 14.16 -6.86
CA ASP A 29 -12.24 15.03 -5.71
C ASP A 29 -10.78 15.17 -5.26
N ARG A 30 -10.49 16.27 -4.57
CA ARG A 30 -9.16 16.56 -4.04
C ARG A 30 -8.95 15.79 -2.74
N THR A 31 -7.73 15.32 -2.53
CA THR A 31 -7.31 14.76 -1.24
C THR A 31 -6.46 15.79 -0.48
N PRO A 32 -6.20 15.61 0.83
CA PRO A 32 -5.22 16.42 1.54
C PRO A 32 -3.80 16.30 0.98
N CYS A 33 -3.45 15.16 0.37
CA CYS A 33 -2.24 15.01 -0.43
C CYS A 33 -2.38 15.84 -1.73
N PRO A 34 -1.59 16.92 -1.91
CA PRO A 34 -1.81 17.87 -2.99
C PRO A 34 -1.58 17.30 -4.39
N ASP A 35 -0.79 16.23 -4.49
CA ASP A 35 -0.46 15.56 -5.75
C ASP A 35 -1.58 14.61 -6.21
N TYR A 36 -2.46 14.19 -5.30
CA TYR A 36 -3.46 13.17 -5.56
C TYR A 36 -4.91 13.69 -5.50
N ARG A 37 -5.64 13.32 -6.55
CA ARG A 37 -7.10 13.19 -6.49
C ARG A 37 -7.43 11.81 -5.95
N VAL A 38 -8.68 11.57 -5.53
CA VAL A 38 -9.10 10.28 -4.98
C VAL A 38 -8.71 9.11 -5.88
N ARG A 39 -8.94 9.20 -7.20
CA ARG A 39 -8.52 8.16 -8.15
C ARG A 39 -7.02 7.88 -8.17
N HIS A 40 -6.20 8.92 -8.00
CA HIS A 40 -4.74 8.76 -7.97
C HIS A 40 -4.30 8.14 -6.64
N LEU A 41 -4.92 8.55 -5.53
CA LEU A 41 -4.65 7.98 -4.21
C LEU A 41 -5.00 6.47 -4.15
N LEU A 42 -6.13 6.07 -4.77
CA LEU A 42 -6.53 4.66 -4.88
C LEU A 42 -5.57 3.85 -5.75
N GLY A 43 -5.12 4.41 -6.88
CA GLY A 43 -4.11 3.80 -7.73
C GLY A 43 -2.78 3.65 -7.00
N HIS A 44 -2.37 4.68 -6.25
CA HIS A 44 -1.18 4.68 -5.41
C HIS A 44 -1.24 3.58 -4.35
N LEU A 45 -2.32 3.53 -3.55
CA LEU A 45 -2.51 2.50 -2.53
C LEU A 45 -2.47 1.08 -3.11
N THR A 46 -3.02 0.88 -4.31
CA THR A 46 -2.98 -0.42 -5.00
C THR A 46 -1.54 -0.82 -5.36
N GLY A 47 -0.80 0.07 -6.03
CA GLY A 47 0.59 -0.17 -6.41
C GLY A 47 1.49 -0.38 -5.19
N LEU A 48 1.29 0.43 -4.15
CA LEU A 48 1.98 0.34 -2.88
C LEU A 48 1.74 -1.01 -2.19
N ALA A 49 0.49 -1.45 -2.09
CA ALA A 49 0.16 -2.72 -1.47
C ALA A 49 0.82 -3.90 -2.21
N VAL A 50 0.88 -3.86 -3.54
CA VAL A 50 1.60 -4.87 -4.33
C VAL A 50 3.11 -4.80 -4.08
N ALA A 51 3.72 -3.61 -4.15
CA ALA A 51 5.15 -3.44 -3.97
C ALA A 51 5.62 -3.92 -2.58
N PHE A 52 4.90 -3.54 -1.51
CA PHE A 52 5.25 -3.94 -0.16
C PHE A 52 4.90 -5.39 0.18
N ARG A 53 3.92 -6.01 -0.52
CA ARG A 53 3.74 -7.46 -0.49
C ARG A 53 4.95 -8.19 -1.03
N ASP A 54 5.45 -7.75 -2.18
CA ASP A 54 6.60 -8.38 -2.84
C ASP A 54 7.89 -8.11 -2.04
N ALA A 55 8.02 -6.92 -1.44
CA ALA A 55 9.08 -6.59 -0.48
C ALA A 55 9.03 -7.47 0.79
N ALA A 56 7.85 -7.83 1.30
CA ALA A 56 7.73 -8.78 2.40
C ALA A 56 8.22 -10.18 1.98
N ARG A 57 7.87 -10.60 0.76
CA ARG A 57 8.26 -11.90 0.17
C ARG A 57 9.72 -11.96 -0.29
N LYS A 58 10.41 -10.82 -0.35
CA LYS A 58 11.75 -10.66 -0.94
C LYS A 58 11.76 -11.02 -2.43
N ASP A 59 10.64 -10.80 -3.11
CA ASP A 59 10.52 -10.95 -4.56
C ASP A 59 10.95 -9.65 -5.24
N LEU A 60 12.26 -9.51 -5.47
CA LEU A 60 12.88 -8.26 -5.90
C LEU A 60 12.84 -8.11 -7.42
N GLY A 61 12.57 -6.90 -7.89
CA GLY A 61 12.57 -6.53 -9.29
C GLY A 61 11.38 -5.64 -9.64
N GLY A 62 10.58 -6.07 -10.62
CA GLY A 62 9.57 -5.27 -11.29
C GLY A 62 8.74 -4.34 -10.39
N THR A 63 8.09 -4.86 -9.34
CA THR A 63 7.21 -4.06 -8.46
C THR A 63 7.98 -3.30 -7.37
N THR A 64 9.12 -3.82 -6.92
CA THR A 64 9.94 -3.22 -5.85
C THR A 64 10.89 -2.14 -6.36
N ASP A 65 11.19 -2.12 -7.65
CA ASP A 65 12.11 -1.17 -8.30
C ASP A 65 11.41 0.10 -8.82
N ILE A 66 10.08 0.15 -8.80
CA ILE A 66 9.31 1.29 -9.30
C ILE A 66 9.45 2.47 -8.32
N ASP A 67 10.00 3.58 -8.80
CA ASP A 67 9.98 4.85 -8.08
C ASP A 67 8.52 5.32 -7.87
N PRO A 68 8.04 5.41 -6.61
CA PRO A 68 6.65 5.80 -6.32
C PRO A 68 6.35 7.26 -6.73
N THR A 69 7.37 8.07 -6.98
CA THR A 69 7.25 9.47 -7.42
C THR A 69 7.42 9.65 -8.93
N GLY A 70 7.79 8.59 -9.66
CA GLY A 70 8.11 8.67 -11.09
C GLY A 70 6.91 8.95 -11.99
N ALA A 71 5.69 8.65 -11.52
CA ALA A 71 4.44 8.97 -12.20
C ALA A 71 3.28 9.07 -11.20
N VAL A 72 2.24 9.82 -11.58
CA VAL A 72 0.97 9.84 -10.83
C VAL A 72 0.12 8.65 -11.29
N PRO A 73 -0.17 7.67 -10.41
CA PRO A 73 -0.97 6.51 -10.78
C PRO A 73 -2.44 6.90 -11.00
N ASP A 74 -3.18 6.05 -11.71
CA ASP A 74 -4.62 6.19 -11.90
C ASP A 74 -5.30 4.81 -11.82
N VAL A 75 -6.59 4.79 -11.50
CA VAL A 75 -7.37 3.57 -11.39
C VAL A 75 -7.97 3.14 -12.73
N GLY A 76 -7.93 1.84 -13.01
CA GLY A 76 -8.70 1.23 -14.10
C GLY A 76 -10.14 0.86 -13.68
N PRO A 77 -10.99 0.38 -14.60
CA PRO A 77 -12.39 0.02 -14.29
C PRO A 77 -12.55 -1.06 -13.20
N GLY A 78 -11.52 -1.89 -12.97
CA GLY A 78 -11.52 -3.00 -12.00
C GLY A 78 -10.98 -2.65 -10.61
N TRP A 79 -10.66 -1.38 -10.36
CA TRP A 79 -9.82 -0.96 -9.24
C TRP A 79 -10.28 -1.41 -7.87
N ARG A 80 -11.61 -1.48 -7.62
CA ARG A 80 -12.15 -1.86 -6.31
C ARG A 80 -11.68 -3.25 -5.90
N ARG A 81 -11.77 -4.21 -6.82
CA ARG A 81 -11.33 -5.58 -6.58
C ARG A 81 -9.80 -5.66 -6.54
N GLU A 82 -9.12 -4.96 -7.44
CA GLU A 82 -7.66 -4.96 -7.51
C GLU A 82 -7.03 -4.42 -6.21
N LEU A 83 -7.58 -3.35 -5.66
CA LEU A 83 -7.15 -2.78 -4.39
C LEU A 83 -7.43 -3.72 -3.21
N ASP A 84 -8.63 -4.31 -3.15
CA ASP A 84 -9.00 -5.24 -2.08
C ASP A 84 -8.07 -6.47 -2.05
N GLU A 85 -7.84 -7.10 -3.22
CA GLU A 85 -6.90 -8.22 -3.38
C GLU A 85 -5.46 -7.82 -3.03
N ALA A 86 -5.03 -6.61 -3.38
CA ALA A 86 -3.69 -6.11 -3.06
C ALA A 86 -3.51 -5.88 -1.56
N LEU A 87 -4.50 -5.28 -0.89
CA LEU A 87 -4.47 -5.02 0.56
C LEU A 87 -4.49 -6.32 1.39
N ASP A 88 -5.30 -7.30 0.98
CA ASP A 88 -5.29 -8.64 1.59
C ASP A 88 -3.95 -9.33 1.40
N GLY A 89 -3.39 -9.26 0.18
CA GLY A 89 -2.08 -9.81 -0.14
C GLY A 89 -0.96 -9.18 0.69
N LEU A 90 -0.98 -7.86 0.87
CA LEU A 90 -0.05 -7.11 1.72
C LEU A 90 -0.15 -7.61 3.17
N ALA A 91 -1.35 -7.59 3.75
CA ALA A 91 -1.56 -7.97 5.14
C ALA A 91 -1.08 -9.41 5.41
N GLU A 92 -1.39 -10.35 4.50
CA GLU A 92 -0.97 -11.74 4.64
C GLU A 92 0.55 -11.90 4.57
N ALA A 93 1.23 -11.21 3.64
CA ALA A 93 2.67 -11.34 3.48
C ALA A 93 3.46 -10.87 4.71
N TRP A 94 2.98 -9.82 5.40
CA TRP A 94 3.63 -9.27 6.59
C TRP A 94 3.37 -10.07 7.89
N ARG A 95 2.50 -11.08 7.85
CA ARG A 95 2.34 -12.05 8.95
C ARG A 95 3.49 -13.06 9.02
N ASP A 96 4.27 -13.23 7.96
CA ASP A 96 5.46 -14.07 8.01
C ASP A 96 6.58 -13.33 8.79
N PRO A 97 7.09 -13.86 9.91
CA PRO A 97 8.19 -13.23 10.65
C PRO A 97 9.44 -12.97 9.79
N ARG A 98 9.64 -13.73 8.71
CA ARG A 98 10.77 -13.52 7.78
C ARG A 98 10.66 -12.21 7.01
N ALA A 99 9.46 -11.65 6.84
CA ALA A 99 9.25 -10.36 6.19
C ALA A 99 9.99 -9.22 6.92
N TRP A 100 10.07 -9.31 8.25
CA TRP A 100 10.64 -8.29 9.14
C TRP A 100 12.16 -8.32 9.25
N THR A 101 12.79 -9.38 8.78
CA THR A 101 14.25 -9.58 8.93
C THR A 101 14.97 -9.51 7.59
N GLY A 102 16.28 -9.21 7.65
CA GLY A 102 17.15 -9.16 6.47
C GLY A 102 16.87 -7.96 5.55
N THR A 103 17.55 -7.92 4.41
CA THR A 103 17.40 -6.86 3.42
C THR A 103 16.25 -7.15 2.47
N THR A 104 15.52 -6.10 2.09
CA THR A 104 14.54 -6.11 0.99
C THR A 104 14.67 -4.83 0.17
N ARG A 105 13.75 -4.61 -0.76
CA ARG A 105 13.67 -3.41 -1.59
C ARG A 105 12.25 -2.89 -1.68
N ALA A 106 12.12 -1.57 -1.68
CA ALA A 106 10.91 -0.86 -2.07
C ALA A 106 11.32 0.48 -2.71
N GLY A 107 10.62 0.91 -3.77
CA GLY A 107 10.95 2.16 -4.45
C GLY A 107 12.35 2.20 -5.09
N GLY A 108 12.93 1.05 -5.44
CA GLY A 108 14.30 0.95 -5.92
C GLY A 108 15.37 1.06 -4.83
N VAL A 109 14.98 1.19 -3.55
CA VAL A 109 15.89 1.40 -2.42
C VAL A 109 16.02 0.11 -1.61
N ASP A 110 17.25 -0.36 -1.40
CA ASP A 110 17.52 -1.46 -0.47
C ASP A 110 17.41 -1.00 0.98
N LEU A 111 16.64 -1.72 1.78
CA LEU A 111 16.36 -1.37 3.18
C LEU A 111 16.12 -2.61 4.05
N PRO A 112 16.30 -2.53 5.38
CA PRO A 112 15.92 -3.60 6.29
C PRO A 112 14.41 -3.89 6.24
N GLY A 113 14.03 -5.17 6.38
CA GLY A 113 12.62 -5.59 6.40
C GLY A 113 11.78 -4.88 7.45
N GLU A 114 12.32 -4.65 8.64
CA GLU A 114 11.68 -3.87 9.70
C GLU A 114 11.37 -2.43 9.30
N VAL A 115 12.25 -1.79 8.53
CA VAL A 115 12.03 -0.44 8.01
C VAL A 115 10.98 -0.47 6.92
N ALA A 116 11.04 -1.42 5.99
CA ALA A 116 10.00 -1.59 4.97
C ALA A 116 8.61 -1.83 5.58
N GLY A 117 8.52 -2.60 6.67
CA GLY A 117 7.26 -2.85 7.37
C GLY A 117 6.73 -1.61 8.08
N ALA A 118 7.62 -0.80 8.67
CA ALA A 118 7.26 0.48 9.26
C ALA A 118 6.75 1.48 8.21
N VAL A 119 7.41 1.55 7.05
CA VAL A 119 6.96 2.39 5.93
C VAL A 119 5.59 1.93 5.42
N ALA A 120 5.38 0.63 5.20
CA ALA A 120 4.08 0.11 4.78
C ALA A 120 2.96 0.49 5.77
N ALA A 121 3.25 0.48 7.08
CA ALA A 121 2.29 0.90 8.10
C ALA A 121 1.99 2.40 8.07
N ASP A 122 3.01 3.24 7.87
CA ASP A 122 2.87 4.69 7.73
C ASP A 122 2.02 5.06 6.52
N GLU A 123 2.30 4.41 5.39
CA GLU A 123 1.58 4.58 4.13
C GLU A 123 0.09 4.23 4.25
N LEU A 124 -0.24 3.08 4.85
CA LEU A 124 -1.63 2.71 5.13
C LEU A 124 -2.33 3.72 6.05
N LEU A 125 -1.62 4.29 7.03
CA LEU A 125 -2.17 5.23 7.99
C LEU A 125 -2.42 6.61 7.35
N VAL A 126 -1.40 7.19 6.73
CA VAL A 126 -1.44 8.53 6.15
C VAL A 126 -2.40 8.57 4.97
N HIS A 127 -2.24 7.66 4.01
CA HIS A 127 -3.09 7.65 2.82
C HIS A 127 -4.48 7.07 3.08
N GLY A 128 -4.64 6.23 4.11
CA GLY A 128 -5.96 5.90 4.64
C GLY A 128 -6.69 7.12 5.21
N TRP A 129 -5.99 8.00 5.92
CA TRP A 129 -6.55 9.26 6.41
C TRP A 129 -6.87 10.24 5.27
N ASP A 130 -5.98 10.37 4.28
CA ASP A 130 -6.22 11.19 3.09
C ASP A 130 -7.52 10.78 2.39
N LEU A 131 -7.73 9.47 2.23
CA LEU A 131 -8.92 8.91 1.61
C LEU A 131 -10.17 9.15 2.47
N ALA A 132 -10.07 8.98 3.79
CA ALA A 132 -11.18 9.24 4.69
C ALA A 132 -11.59 10.73 4.74
N ARG A 133 -10.69 11.63 4.36
CA ARG A 133 -10.94 13.07 4.38
C ARG A 133 -11.40 13.68 3.08
N ALA A 134 -11.09 13.05 1.95
CA ALA A 134 -11.58 13.43 0.64
C ALA A 134 -13.12 13.34 0.59
#